data_AF-A3Z1E1-F1
#
_entry.id   AF-A3Z1E1-F1
#
_cell.length_a   1.000
_cell.length_b   1.000
_cell.length_c   1.000
_cell.angle_alpha   90.00
_cell.angle_beta   90.00
_cell.angle_gamma   90.00
#
_symmetry.space_group_name_H-M   'P 1'
#
loop_
_entity.id
_entity.type
_entity.pdbx_description
1 polymer ?
#
loop_
_entity_poly.entity_id
_entity_poly.type
_entity_poly.pdbx_seq_one_letter_code
_entity_poly.pdbx_strand_id
1 'polypeptide(L)'
;MQPLRRRPAGGGTLPAMTSTSPQRPRQRRGSWRLLPFLLLLTLTVSLLLAPALAGAPAPGSSYALAQAAPFNRPSHYPLSQRPDSRLYQPHADWIGRLILPSVTETSREPGDWVWVEIEHAPPTAQGLEGQVLHLEWAQRPALRELVERVSTDVRFAAAAQEIEGQGNLLPRRLDGRLRVGPLQSLAGARPNDDLIVQLEEVELEPGADGSTRLSIGRPPLQISGRYVGPPEKAIARASL
;
A
#
# COMPACT_ATOMS: atom_id res chain seq x y z
N MET A 1 42.15 -40.84 -30.95
CA MET A 1 43.37 -41.63 -30.62
C MET A 1 43.01 -42.65 -29.54
N GLN A 2 43.75 -43.75 -29.41
CA GLN A 2 43.41 -44.87 -28.52
C GLN A 2 43.98 -44.71 -27.07
N PRO A 3 43.55 -45.54 -26.10
CA PRO A 3 43.70 -45.28 -24.67
C PRO A 3 44.86 -46.05 -24.01
N LEU A 4 45.01 -45.92 -22.68
CA LEU A 4 45.82 -46.84 -21.87
C LEU A 4 45.17 -47.15 -20.51
N ARG A 5 44.66 -48.39 -20.36
CA ARG A 5 44.36 -49.01 -19.05
C ARG A 5 45.66 -49.47 -18.38
N ARG A 6 45.74 -49.45 -17.04
CA ARG A 6 46.46 -50.48 -16.25
C ARG A 6 45.76 -50.84 -14.92
N ARG A 7 45.84 -52.13 -14.58
CA ARG A 7 45.41 -52.91 -13.39
C ARG A 7 46.11 -54.29 -13.56
N PRO A 8 46.19 -55.23 -12.59
CA PRO A 8 45.91 -55.18 -11.15
C PRO A 8 47.26 -55.09 -10.36
N ALA A 9 47.69 -55.85 -9.34
CA ALA A 9 47.18 -57.03 -8.60
C ALA A 9 47.88 -57.21 -7.23
N GLY A 10 47.35 -58.13 -6.40
CA GLY A 10 47.94 -58.60 -5.13
C GLY A 10 47.22 -58.08 -3.88
N GLY A 11 46.90 -58.87 -2.84
CA GLY A 11 46.96 -60.34 -2.71
C GLY A 11 47.57 -60.82 -1.38
N GLY A 12 46.73 -61.32 -0.45
CA GLY A 12 47.15 -61.87 0.85
C GLY A 12 46.07 -61.63 1.93
N THR A 13 45.20 -62.58 2.29
CA THR A 13 45.39 -63.80 3.12
C THR A 13 45.08 -63.54 4.62
N LEU A 14 43.90 -64.03 5.03
CA LEU A 14 43.47 -64.33 6.41
C LEU A 14 44.00 -65.75 6.81
N PRO A 15 43.83 -66.28 8.04
CA PRO A 15 43.24 -65.71 9.27
C PRO A 15 44.13 -65.90 10.54
N ALA A 16 43.64 -65.42 11.69
CA ALA A 16 43.91 -66.07 12.99
C ALA A 16 42.77 -65.79 13.99
N MET A 17 42.24 -66.83 14.63
CA MET A 17 41.34 -66.72 15.80
C MET A 17 42.11 -67.14 17.06
N THR A 18 42.01 -66.34 18.13
CA THR A 18 42.18 -66.83 19.50
C THR A 18 41.16 -66.15 20.42
N SER A 19 40.62 -66.93 21.36
CA SER A 19 39.73 -66.47 22.43
C SER A 19 40.52 -66.28 23.72
N THR A 20 40.11 -65.35 24.60
CA THR A 20 39.97 -65.57 26.06
C THR A 20 39.47 -64.29 26.77
N SER A 21 38.21 -64.37 27.26
CA SER A 21 37.65 -63.85 28.53
C SER A 21 37.90 -62.42 29.07
N PRO A 22 37.00 -61.89 29.94
CA PRO A 22 36.90 -60.44 30.19
C PRO A 22 37.54 -59.95 31.49
N GLN A 23 37.78 -58.63 31.59
CA GLN A 23 37.92 -57.92 32.86
C GLN A 23 36.95 -56.72 32.95
N ARG A 24 36.27 -56.59 34.09
CA ARG A 24 35.56 -55.37 34.52
C ARG A 24 36.41 -54.60 35.52
N PRO A 25 36.54 -53.27 35.38
CA PRO A 25 36.78 -52.39 36.51
C PRO A 25 35.72 -51.29 36.67
N ARG A 26 35.04 -51.32 37.83
CA ARG A 26 34.45 -50.19 38.58
C ARG A 26 33.88 -49.00 37.81
N GLN A 27 32.55 -48.93 37.71
CA GLN A 27 31.83 -47.66 37.55
C GLN A 27 32.18 -46.69 38.71
N ARG A 28 32.73 -45.51 38.41
CA ARG A 28 32.72 -44.37 39.35
C ARG A 28 31.35 -43.70 39.31
N ARG A 29 30.61 -43.74 40.41
CA ARG A 29 29.36 -42.95 40.58
C ARG A 29 29.70 -41.47 40.80
N GLY A 30 29.87 -40.72 39.71
CA GLY A 30 29.92 -39.25 39.74
C GLY A 30 28.54 -38.66 39.99
N SER A 31 28.45 -37.60 40.80
CA SER A 31 27.19 -37.02 41.30
C SER A 31 26.49 -36.10 40.30
N TRP A 32 25.93 -36.66 39.23
CA TRP A 32 25.05 -35.97 38.27
C TRP A 32 23.67 -35.61 38.89
N ARG A 33 23.65 -34.77 39.94
CA ARG A 33 22.43 -34.21 40.55
C ARG A 33 22.30 -32.69 40.47
N LEU A 34 23.32 -31.99 39.95
CA LEU A 34 23.31 -30.51 39.81
C LEU A 34 23.19 -30.01 38.35
N LEU A 35 23.45 -30.85 37.34
CA LEU A 35 23.24 -30.48 35.93
C LEU A 35 21.84 -29.92 35.61
N PRO A 36 20.71 -30.52 36.05
CA PRO A 36 19.39 -30.02 35.67
C PRO A 36 19.10 -28.63 36.27
N PHE A 37 19.65 -28.30 37.43
CA PHE A 37 19.49 -26.98 38.06
C PHE A 37 20.22 -25.88 37.29
N LEU A 38 21.44 -26.16 36.80
CA LEU A 38 22.20 -25.20 36.01
C LEU A 38 21.53 -24.91 34.65
N LEU A 39 20.98 -25.96 34.03
CA LEU A 39 20.21 -25.85 32.77
C LEU A 39 18.86 -25.14 32.94
N LEU A 40 18.19 -25.31 34.08
CA LEU A 40 16.98 -24.55 34.39
C LEU A 40 17.29 -23.06 34.57
N LEU A 41 18.40 -22.75 35.27
CA LEU A 41 18.80 -21.38 35.55
C LEU A 41 19.11 -20.60 34.26
N THR A 42 19.91 -21.18 33.35
CA THR A 42 20.20 -20.53 32.05
C THR A 42 18.94 -20.36 31.20
N LEU A 43 18.03 -21.34 31.20
CA LEU A 43 16.75 -21.22 30.51
C LEU A 43 15.90 -20.06 31.07
N THR A 44 15.81 -19.91 32.39
CA THR A 44 15.08 -18.79 33.02
C THR A 44 15.72 -17.42 32.75
N VAL A 45 17.05 -17.31 32.75
CA VAL A 45 17.74 -16.05 32.43
C VAL A 45 17.54 -15.66 30.97
N SER A 46 17.65 -16.60 30.03
CA SER A 46 17.36 -16.33 28.61
C SER A 46 15.91 -15.93 28.37
N LEU A 47 14.95 -16.54 29.07
CA LEU A 47 13.53 -16.21 28.94
C LEU A 47 13.19 -14.81 29.52
N LEU A 48 13.91 -14.36 30.55
CA LEU A 48 13.74 -13.03 31.15
C LEU A 48 14.46 -11.91 30.37
N LEU A 49 15.52 -12.21 29.61
CA LEU A 49 16.20 -11.22 28.76
C LEU A 49 15.57 -11.05 27.37
N ALA A 50 14.83 -12.04 26.88
CA ALA A 50 14.22 -12.02 25.55
C ALA A 50 13.40 -10.75 25.20
N PRO A 51 12.49 -10.21 26.05
CA PRO A 51 11.66 -9.07 25.67
C PRO A 51 12.43 -7.74 25.55
N ALA A 52 13.65 -7.65 26.09
CA ALA A 52 14.50 -6.45 25.97
C ALA A 52 15.27 -6.38 24.64
N LEU A 53 15.32 -7.49 23.89
CA LEU A 53 15.92 -7.57 22.54
C LEU A 53 14.86 -7.58 21.42
N ALA A 54 13.57 -7.48 21.77
CA ALA A 54 12.54 -7.05 20.84
C ALA A 54 12.78 -5.57 20.52
N GLY A 55 13.61 -5.30 19.51
CA GLY A 55 13.88 -3.95 19.02
C GLY A 55 12.57 -3.22 18.74
N ALA A 56 12.53 -1.92 19.06
CA ALA A 56 11.33 -1.10 18.91
C ALA A 56 10.73 -1.31 17.50
N PRO A 57 9.42 -1.51 17.37
CA PRO A 57 8.79 -1.79 16.09
C PRO A 57 9.18 -0.68 15.11
N ALA A 58 9.67 -1.06 13.94
CA ALA A 58 10.21 -0.13 12.95
C ALA A 58 9.22 1.03 12.75
N PRO A 59 9.67 2.30 12.87
CA PRO A 59 8.76 3.43 12.90
C PRO A 59 7.93 3.44 11.63
N GLY A 60 6.61 3.27 11.80
CA GLY A 60 5.67 3.40 10.69
C GLY A 60 5.88 4.75 10.01
N SER A 61 5.78 4.80 8.69
CA SER A 61 5.98 6.04 7.94
C SER A 61 5.10 7.16 8.49
N SER A 62 5.53 8.42 8.36
CA SER A 62 4.79 9.57 8.91
C SER A 62 3.34 9.62 8.44
N TYR A 63 3.06 9.09 7.23
CA TYR A 63 1.72 8.86 6.70
C TYR A 63 0.92 7.82 7.52
N ALA A 64 1.50 6.65 7.85
CA ALA A 64 0.83 5.65 8.67
C ALA A 64 0.57 6.15 10.10
N LEU A 65 1.48 6.95 10.67
CA LEU A 65 1.28 7.62 11.96
C LEU A 65 0.16 8.67 11.90
N ALA A 66 0.11 9.48 10.84
CA ALA A 66 -0.99 10.42 10.62
C ALA A 66 -2.34 9.69 10.49
N GLN A 67 -2.42 8.64 9.67
CA GLN A 67 -3.64 7.86 9.47
C GLN A 67 -4.04 6.97 10.65
N ALA A 68 -3.27 6.94 11.75
CA ALA A 68 -3.72 6.35 13.01
C ALA A 68 -4.88 7.16 13.64
N ALA A 69 -4.86 8.49 13.52
CA ALA A 69 -5.92 9.35 14.04
C ALA A 69 -7.16 9.35 13.12
N PRO A 70 -8.39 9.17 13.64
CA PRO A 70 -9.60 9.14 12.82
C PRO A 70 -9.79 10.40 11.96
N PHE A 71 -9.52 11.58 12.53
CA PHE A 71 -9.75 12.87 11.85
C PHE A 71 -8.83 13.15 10.65
N ASN A 72 -7.82 12.33 10.38
CA ASN A 72 -7.03 12.44 9.15
C ASN A 72 -7.58 11.57 7.99
N ARG A 73 -8.63 10.78 8.24
CA ARG A 73 -9.31 9.92 7.26
C ARG A 73 -10.55 10.64 6.73
N PRO A 74 -10.79 10.75 5.40
CA PRO A 74 -11.96 11.45 4.86
C PRO A 74 -13.29 10.95 5.43
N SER A 75 -13.43 9.63 5.61
CA SER A 75 -14.62 8.98 6.17
C SER A 75 -14.94 9.32 7.63
N HIS A 76 -14.13 10.14 8.31
CA HIS A 76 -14.47 10.72 9.60
C HIS A 76 -15.48 11.89 9.51
N TYR A 77 -15.54 12.58 8.36
CA TYR A 77 -16.36 13.77 8.18
C TYR A 77 -17.62 13.45 7.37
N PRO A 78 -18.82 13.43 7.98
CA PRO A 78 -20.05 13.04 7.28
C PRO A 78 -20.32 13.92 6.05
N LEU A 79 -20.63 13.31 4.90
CA LEU A 79 -20.95 14.06 3.69
C LEU A 79 -22.25 14.85 3.83
N SER A 80 -23.22 14.32 4.60
CA SER A 80 -24.48 14.98 4.95
C SER A 80 -24.34 16.20 5.87
N GLN A 81 -23.17 16.43 6.49
CA GLN A 81 -22.91 17.60 7.30
C GLN A 81 -22.28 18.72 6.45
N ARG A 82 -22.98 19.85 6.36
CA ARG A 82 -22.51 21.09 5.71
C ARG A 82 -22.32 22.19 6.78
N PRO A 83 -21.26 23.01 6.71
CA PRO A 83 -21.07 24.17 7.59
C PRO A 83 -22.03 25.32 7.23
N ASP A 84 -22.07 26.38 8.04
CA ASP A 84 -22.81 27.61 7.70
C ASP A 84 -22.23 28.26 6.43
N SER A 85 -23.05 28.36 5.38
CA SER A 85 -22.68 28.90 4.08
C SER A 85 -22.35 30.41 4.10
N ARG A 86 -22.64 31.11 5.20
CA ARG A 86 -22.20 32.49 5.45
C ARG A 86 -20.72 32.56 5.85
N LEU A 87 -20.21 31.49 6.46
CA LEU A 87 -18.86 31.40 7.02
C LEU A 87 -17.94 30.51 6.18
N TYR A 88 -18.49 29.55 5.44
CA TYR A 88 -17.72 28.58 4.67
C TYR A 88 -18.33 28.38 3.29
N GLN A 89 -17.48 28.38 2.26
CA GLN A 89 -17.88 28.10 0.88
C GLN A 89 -17.23 26.79 0.41
N PRO A 90 -17.84 26.03 -0.51
CA PRO A 90 -17.17 24.89 -1.14
C PRO A 90 -15.87 25.33 -1.82
N HIS A 91 -14.87 24.45 -1.85
CA HIS A 91 -13.60 24.74 -2.53
C HIS A 91 -13.74 24.80 -4.07
N ALA A 92 -14.71 24.06 -4.61
CA ALA A 92 -15.10 24.04 -6.02
C ALA A 92 -16.53 23.48 -6.15
N ASP A 93 -17.16 23.62 -7.31
CA ASP A 93 -18.51 23.07 -7.58
C ASP A 93 -18.55 21.54 -7.48
N TRP A 94 -17.49 20.87 -7.98
CA TRP A 94 -17.33 19.42 -7.92
C TRP A 94 -16.11 19.07 -7.08
N ILE A 95 -16.33 18.30 -6.01
CA ILE A 95 -15.29 17.77 -5.14
C ILE A 95 -15.51 16.27 -5.00
N GLY A 96 -14.44 15.48 -5.06
CA GLY A 96 -14.52 14.04 -4.88
C GLY A 96 -13.25 13.40 -4.37
N ARG A 97 -13.41 12.20 -3.81
CA ARG A 97 -12.33 11.34 -3.32
C ARG A 97 -12.01 10.30 -4.39
N LEU A 98 -10.80 10.34 -4.94
CA LEU A 98 -10.39 9.39 -5.97
C LEU A 98 -10.13 8.00 -5.37
N ILE A 99 -10.62 6.98 -6.04
CA ILE A 99 -10.53 5.58 -5.66
C ILE A 99 -9.90 4.80 -6.81
N LEU A 100 -8.73 4.18 -6.58
CA LEU A 100 -8.02 3.43 -7.61
C LEU A 100 -8.73 2.09 -7.91
N PRO A 101 -9.19 1.82 -9.15
CA PRO A 101 -9.86 0.58 -9.49
C PRO A 101 -8.94 -0.63 -9.38
N SER A 102 -9.50 -1.80 -9.07
CA SER A 102 -8.74 -3.05 -8.97
C SER A 102 -8.19 -3.48 -10.33
N VAL A 103 -7.12 -4.28 -10.30
CA VAL A 103 -6.51 -4.85 -11.52
C VAL A 103 -7.55 -5.64 -12.34
N THR A 104 -8.49 -6.30 -11.68
CA THR A 104 -9.58 -7.06 -12.33
C THR A 104 -10.58 -6.17 -13.06
N GLU A 105 -10.88 -4.98 -12.55
CA GLU A 105 -11.76 -4.01 -13.24
C GLU A 105 -11.06 -3.41 -14.45
N THR A 106 -9.81 -2.93 -14.29
CA THR A 106 -9.00 -2.41 -15.40
C THR A 106 -8.64 -3.46 -16.46
N SER A 107 -8.78 -4.76 -16.14
CA SER A 107 -8.63 -5.87 -17.11
C SER A 107 -9.91 -6.13 -17.91
N ARG A 108 -11.07 -5.65 -17.45
CA ARG A 108 -12.36 -5.76 -18.16
C ARG A 108 -12.66 -4.52 -18.98
N GLU A 109 -12.32 -3.36 -18.44
CA GLU A 109 -12.46 -2.06 -19.09
C GLU A 109 -11.08 -1.36 -19.12
N PRO A 110 -10.28 -1.57 -20.18
CA PRO A 110 -8.93 -1.00 -20.27
C PRO A 110 -8.97 0.49 -20.63
N GLY A 111 -8.29 1.32 -19.84
CA GLY A 111 -8.15 2.76 -20.08
C GLY A 111 -7.59 3.46 -18.84
N ASP A 112 -7.34 4.77 -18.93
CA ASP A 112 -7.10 5.61 -17.75
C ASP A 112 -8.42 6.20 -17.25
N TRP A 113 -9.01 5.49 -16.30
CA TRP A 113 -10.21 5.86 -15.56
C TRP A 113 -10.03 5.47 -14.09
N VAL A 114 -10.82 6.09 -13.21
CA VAL A 114 -10.86 5.81 -11.77
C VAL A 114 -12.29 5.81 -11.23
N TRP A 115 -12.50 5.26 -10.04
CA TRP A 115 -13.72 5.51 -9.29
C TRP A 115 -13.59 6.86 -8.57
N VAL A 116 -14.70 7.59 -8.40
CA VAL A 116 -14.76 8.80 -7.57
C VAL A 116 -15.96 8.76 -6.65
N GLU A 117 -15.76 8.94 -5.34
CA GLU A 117 -16.84 9.24 -4.40
C GLU A 117 -17.10 10.75 -4.44
N ILE A 118 -18.32 11.16 -4.79
CA ILE A 118 -18.70 12.57 -4.89
C ILE A 118 -18.88 13.15 -3.48
N GLU A 119 -17.98 14.04 -3.08
CA GLU A 119 -17.97 14.68 -1.77
C GLU A 119 -18.73 16.02 -1.75
N HIS A 120 -18.83 16.69 -2.90
CA HIS A 120 -19.73 17.82 -3.16
C HIS A 120 -20.06 17.92 -4.65
N ALA A 121 -21.27 18.36 -4.97
CA ALA A 121 -21.74 18.59 -6.33
C ALA A 121 -22.54 19.91 -6.46
N PRO A 122 -22.58 20.54 -7.65
CA PRO A 122 -23.34 21.77 -7.87
C PRO A 122 -24.85 21.53 -7.68
N PRO A 123 -25.67 22.58 -7.46
CA PRO A 123 -27.11 22.46 -7.21
C PRO A 123 -27.90 21.60 -8.21
N THR A 124 -27.45 21.52 -9.46
CA THR A 124 -28.03 20.68 -10.53
C THR A 124 -27.78 19.19 -10.36
N ALA A 125 -26.79 18.79 -9.55
CA ALA A 125 -26.31 17.42 -9.40
C ALA A 125 -26.18 16.95 -7.94
N GLN A 126 -26.71 17.69 -6.96
CA GLN A 126 -26.61 17.36 -5.52
C GLN A 126 -27.10 15.96 -5.14
N GLY A 127 -27.98 15.34 -5.93
CA GLY A 127 -28.40 13.94 -5.74
C GLY A 127 -27.28 12.90 -5.91
N LEU A 128 -26.12 13.30 -6.45
CA LEU A 128 -24.94 12.46 -6.60
C LEU A 128 -24.00 12.50 -5.38
N GLU A 129 -24.17 13.41 -4.42
CA GLU A 129 -23.33 13.44 -3.22
C GLU A 129 -23.42 12.13 -2.42
N GLY A 130 -22.26 11.54 -2.11
CA GLY A 130 -22.12 10.22 -1.49
C GLY A 130 -22.24 9.03 -2.45
N GLN A 131 -22.44 9.24 -3.75
CA GLN A 131 -22.35 8.17 -4.75
C GLN A 131 -20.91 7.93 -5.20
N VAL A 132 -20.57 6.69 -5.52
CA VAL A 132 -19.32 6.30 -6.18
C VAL A 132 -19.59 6.10 -7.66
N LEU A 133 -18.95 6.90 -8.51
CA LEU A 133 -19.20 6.98 -9.95
C LEU A 133 -17.91 6.73 -10.75
N HIS A 134 -18.06 6.28 -12.00
CA HIS A 134 -16.93 6.09 -12.93
C HIS A 134 -16.46 7.46 -13.45
N LEU A 135 -15.16 7.75 -13.32
CA LEU A 135 -14.54 8.99 -13.76
C LEU A 135 -13.49 8.72 -14.84
N GLU A 136 -13.72 9.27 -16.02
CA GLU A 136 -12.83 9.16 -17.19
C GLU A 136 -12.51 10.52 -17.82
N TRP A 137 -11.68 10.54 -18.86
CA TRP A 137 -11.35 11.76 -19.59
C TRP A 137 -12.41 12.10 -20.64
N ALA A 138 -12.79 13.38 -20.75
CA ALA A 138 -13.70 13.83 -21.79
C ALA A 138 -13.13 13.48 -23.18
N GLN A 139 -13.99 13.03 -24.10
CA GLN A 139 -13.60 12.32 -25.33
C GLN A 139 -13.07 13.24 -26.46
N ARG A 140 -12.07 14.06 -26.13
CA ARG A 140 -11.49 15.13 -26.94
C ARG A 140 -10.13 14.67 -27.52
N PRO A 141 -9.86 14.77 -28.84
CA PRO A 141 -8.69 14.15 -29.46
C PRO A 141 -7.33 14.51 -28.84
N ALA A 142 -7.08 15.80 -28.54
CA ALA A 142 -5.83 16.25 -27.95
C ALA A 142 -5.63 15.77 -26.51
N LEU A 143 -6.72 15.59 -25.74
CA LEU A 143 -6.68 15.05 -24.39
C LEU A 143 -6.38 13.55 -24.41
N ARG A 144 -7.02 12.81 -25.32
CA ARG A 144 -6.71 11.38 -25.56
C ARG A 144 -5.26 11.18 -25.99
N GLU A 145 -4.74 12.02 -26.90
CA GLU A 145 -3.34 11.95 -27.32
C GLU A 145 -2.36 12.25 -26.16
N LEU A 146 -2.68 13.23 -25.31
CA LEU A 146 -1.90 13.53 -24.11
C LEU A 146 -1.86 12.34 -23.15
N VAL A 147 -3.02 11.75 -22.83
CA VAL A 147 -3.15 10.60 -21.93
C VAL A 147 -2.40 9.38 -22.48
N GLU A 148 -2.63 9.02 -23.74
CA GLU A 148 -1.91 7.91 -24.39
C GLU A 148 -0.38 8.09 -24.35
N ARG A 149 0.10 9.34 -24.52
CA ARG A 149 1.53 9.68 -24.53
C ARG A 149 2.19 9.63 -23.14
N VAL A 150 1.45 9.87 -22.05
CA VAL A 150 1.99 9.88 -20.68
C VAL A 150 1.68 8.62 -19.87
N SER A 151 0.74 7.78 -20.32
CA SER A 151 0.49 6.46 -19.76
C SER A 151 1.73 5.56 -19.81
N THR A 152 2.14 4.99 -18.67
CA THR A 152 3.37 4.18 -18.58
C THR A 152 3.18 2.88 -17.78
N ASP A 153 4.03 1.89 -18.05
CA ASP A 153 4.09 0.67 -17.23
C ASP A 153 4.84 0.96 -15.93
N VAL A 154 4.24 0.59 -14.79
CA VAL A 154 4.79 0.82 -13.45
C VAL A 154 5.21 -0.51 -12.84
N ARG A 155 6.52 -0.69 -12.64
CA ARG A 155 7.10 -1.88 -11.99
C ARG A 155 8.26 -1.47 -11.10
N PHE A 156 8.24 -1.86 -9.84
CA PHE A 156 9.27 -1.51 -8.86
C PHE A 156 10.42 -2.52 -8.88
N ALA A 157 11.65 -2.02 -8.87
CA ALA A 157 12.85 -2.84 -8.69
C ALA A 157 13.07 -3.18 -7.21
N ALA A 158 13.88 -4.19 -6.92
CA ALA A 158 14.19 -4.60 -5.54
C ALA A 158 14.70 -3.45 -4.65
N ALA A 159 15.52 -2.54 -5.20
CA ALA A 159 16.01 -1.35 -4.50
C ALA A 159 14.89 -0.39 -4.01
N ALA A 160 13.70 -0.42 -4.61
CA ALA A 160 12.55 0.34 -4.12
C ALA A 160 12.03 -0.23 -2.77
N GLN A 161 12.07 -1.55 -2.61
CA GLN A 161 11.68 -2.21 -1.35
C GLN A 161 12.64 -1.86 -0.20
N GLU A 162 13.93 -1.68 -0.51
CA GLU A 162 14.95 -1.19 0.44
C GLU A 162 14.69 0.27 0.86
N ILE A 163 14.35 1.15 -0.10
CA ILE A 163 14.00 2.56 0.13
C ILE A 163 12.77 2.68 1.04
N GLU A 164 11.75 1.86 0.82
CA GLU A 164 10.54 1.83 1.66
C GLU A 164 10.81 1.24 3.05
N GLY A 165 11.73 0.27 3.17
CA GLY A 165 12.23 -0.22 4.45
C GLY A 165 12.93 0.85 5.31
N GLN A 166 13.33 1.97 4.71
CA GLN A 166 13.87 3.16 5.41
C GLN A 166 12.77 4.16 5.82
N GLY A 167 11.48 3.81 5.65
CA GLY A 167 10.32 4.63 6.05
C GLY A 167 9.80 5.58 4.95
N ASN A 168 10.39 5.56 3.76
CA ASN A 168 9.89 6.32 2.60
C ASN A 168 8.54 5.77 2.11
N LEU A 169 7.70 6.63 1.54
CA LEU A 169 6.40 6.24 1.01
C LEU A 169 6.50 5.92 -0.48
N LEU A 170 6.05 4.73 -0.90
CA LEU A 170 5.94 4.34 -2.31
C LEU A 170 4.48 4.09 -2.72
N PRO A 171 4.09 4.40 -3.97
CA PRO A 171 2.75 4.12 -4.49
C PRO A 171 2.60 2.64 -4.88
N ARG A 172 2.76 1.72 -3.91
CA ARG A 172 2.69 0.25 -4.10
C ARG A 172 1.46 -0.24 -4.87
N ARG A 173 0.35 0.50 -4.83
CA ARG A 173 -0.92 0.17 -5.49
C ARG A 173 -0.83 0.22 -7.02
N LEU A 174 0.21 0.86 -7.55
CA LEU A 174 0.55 0.95 -8.98
C LEU A 174 1.58 -0.10 -9.42
N ASP A 175 2.26 -0.78 -8.49
CA ASP A 175 3.28 -1.77 -8.85
C ASP A 175 2.67 -2.95 -9.63
N GLY A 176 3.34 -3.33 -10.70
CA GLY A 176 2.88 -4.35 -11.65
C GLY A 176 1.79 -3.89 -12.64
N ARG A 177 1.29 -2.65 -12.55
CA ARG A 177 0.28 -2.14 -13.50
C ARG A 177 0.91 -1.75 -14.83
N LEU A 178 0.12 -1.93 -15.90
CA LEU A 178 0.49 -1.55 -17.27
C LEU A 178 -0.28 -0.28 -17.67
N ARG A 179 0.33 0.56 -18.51
CA ARG A 179 -0.30 1.78 -19.08
C ARG A 179 -1.00 2.72 -18.09
N VAL A 180 -0.50 2.84 -16.86
CA VAL A 180 -1.01 3.76 -15.82
C VAL A 180 -0.99 5.20 -16.35
N GLY A 181 -2.16 5.76 -16.62
CA GLY A 181 -2.33 7.17 -17.00
C GLY A 181 -2.46 8.10 -15.79
N PRO A 182 -2.68 9.42 -16.00
CA PRO A 182 -2.62 10.37 -14.90
C PRO A 182 -3.72 10.21 -13.85
N LEU A 183 -4.93 9.73 -14.19
CA LEU A 183 -5.99 9.50 -13.19
C LEU A 183 -5.63 8.34 -12.26
N GLN A 184 -5.24 7.19 -12.82
CA GLN A 184 -4.81 6.06 -12.00
C GLN A 184 -3.52 6.38 -11.24
N SER A 185 -2.57 7.10 -11.86
CA SER A 185 -1.36 7.57 -11.18
C SER A 185 -1.69 8.41 -9.94
N LEU A 186 -2.61 9.38 -10.08
CA LEU A 186 -3.04 10.25 -8.99
C LEU A 186 -3.80 9.51 -7.89
N ALA A 187 -4.75 8.63 -8.24
CA ALA A 187 -5.51 7.83 -7.27
C ALA A 187 -4.63 6.78 -6.55
N GLY A 188 -3.64 6.21 -7.24
CA GLY A 188 -2.72 5.22 -6.71
C GLY A 188 -1.48 5.80 -6.00
N ALA A 189 -1.31 7.12 -6.00
CA ALA A 189 -0.15 7.82 -5.43
C ALA A 189 0.03 7.60 -3.92
N ARG A 190 -1.02 7.19 -3.21
CA ARG A 190 -1.06 6.98 -1.75
C ARG A 190 -1.50 5.56 -1.38
N PRO A 191 -1.11 5.00 -0.21
CA PRO A 191 -1.50 3.65 0.20
C PRO A 191 -3.01 3.42 0.41
N ASN A 192 -3.80 4.46 0.64
CA ASN A 192 -5.26 4.40 0.76
C ASN A 192 -5.92 5.42 -0.17
N ASP A 193 -7.22 5.22 -0.47
CA ASP A 193 -8.05 6.14 -1.25
C ASP A 193 -8.48 7.36 -0.40
N ASP A 194 -7.51 8.19 -0.01
CA ASP A 194 -7.69 9.40 0.82
C ASP A 194 -7.32 10.71 0.10
N LEU A 195 -7.21 10.66 -1.23
CA LEU A 195 -6.87 11.79 -2.07
C LEU A 195 -8.13 12.53 -2.55
N ILE A 196 -8.33 13.74 -2.01
CA ILE A 196 -9.44 14.64 -2.35
C ILE A 196 -9.02 15.59 -3.46
N VAL A 197 -9.88 15.78 -4.46
CA VAL A 197 -9.66 16.65 -5.62
C VAL A 197 -10.87 17.55 -5.87
N GLN A 198 -10.62 18.74 -6.44
CA GLN A 198 -11.63 19.42 -7.26
C GLN A 198 -11.58 18.89 -8.69
N LEU A 199 -12.75 18.80 -9.32
CA LEU A 199 -12.91 18.43 -10.73
C LEU A 199 -13.35 19.65 -11.54
N GLU A 200 -12.81 19.81 -12.75
CA GLU A 200 -13.11 20.92 -13.65
C GLU A 200 -13.51 20.41 -15.04
N GLU A 201 -14.41 21.16 -15.70
CA GLU A 201 -15.01 20.78 -16.99
C GLU A 201 -15.64 19.37 -16.92
N VAL A 202 -16.46 19.15 -15.88
CA VAL A 202 -17.19 17.89 -15.63
C VAL A 202 -18.42 17.81 -16.53
N GLU A 203 -18.50 16.74 -17.30
CA GLU A 203 -19.63 16.38 -18.16
C GLU A 203 -20.26 15.07 -17.61
N LEU A 204 -21.60 14.97 -17.61
CA LEU A 204 -22.32 13.78 -17.13
C LEU A 204 -22.75 12.92 -18.32
N GLU A 205 -22.29 11.68 -18.37
CA GLU A 205 -22.49 10.76 -19.49
C GLU A 205 -23.28 9.50 -19.05
N PRO A 206 -24.19 8.98 -19.89
CA PRO A 206 -24.88 7.72 -19.60
C PRO A 206 -23.95 6.52 -19.84
N GLY A 207 -23.75 5.69 -18.82
CA GLY A 207 -23.04 4.43 -18.93
C GLY A 207 -23.81 3.41 -19.78
N ALA A 208 -23.09 2.44 -20.37
CA ALA A 208 -23.67 1.41 -21.23
C ALA A 208 -24.65 0.45 -20.49
N ASP A 209 -24.60 0.44 -19.16
CA ASP A 209 -25.48 -0.27 -18.24
C ASP A 209 -26.64 0.60 -17.69
N GLY A 210 -26.70 1.88 -18.08
CA GLY A 210 -27.64 2.86 -17.54
C GLY A 210 -27.17 3.57 -16.27
N SER A 211 -25.92 3.34 -15.82
CA SER A 211 -25.31 4.12 -14.74
C SER A 211 -25.00 5.56 -15.16
N THR A 212 -24.65 6.43 -14.22
CA THR A 212 -24.09 7.75 -14.50
C THR A 212 -22.56 7.69 -14.44
N ARG A 213 -21.91 8.11 -15.52
CA ARG A 213 -20.46 8.34 -15.60
C ARG A 213 -20.17 9.84 -15.57
N LEU A 214 -18.98 10.20 -15.08
CA LEU A 214 -18.41 11.53 -15.20
C LEU A 214 -17.26 11.48 -16.20
N SER A 215 -17.19 12.45 -17.09
CA SER A 215 -15.97 12.74 -17.84
C SER A 215 -15.46 14.15 -17.51
N ILE A 216 -14.15 14.36 -17.59
CA ILE A 216 -13.51 15.64 -17.25
C ILE A 216 -12.59 16.16 -18.36
N GLY A 217 -12.73 17.46 -18.66
CA GLY A 217 -11.88 18.17 -19.62
C GLY A 217 -10.50 18.56 -19.11
N ARG A 218 -10.24 18.49 -17.80
CA ARG A 218 -8.99 18.93 -17.15
C ARG A 218 -8.48 17.94 -16.10
N PRO A 219 -7.15 17.91 -15.84
CA PRO A 219 -6.59 17.13 -14.74
C PRO A 219 -7.19 17.52 -13.38
N PRO A 220 -7.55 16.56 -12.50
CA PRO A 220 -8.00 16.86 -11.15
C PRO A 220 -6.93 17.59 -10.35
N LEU A 221 -7.33 18.61 -9.58
CA LEU A 221 -6.43 19.36 -8.71
C LEU A 221 -6.63 18.90 -7.26
N GLN A 222 -5.56 18.42 -6.61
CA GLN A 222 -5.62 17.95 -5.21
C GLN A 222 -5.86 19.12 -4.25
N ILE A 223 -6.88 19.00 -3.40
CA ILE A 223 -7.25 20.02 -2.41
C ILE A 223 -7.11 19.49 -0.98
N SER A 224 -7.11 20.38 0.01
CA SER A 224 -6.94 20.04 1.43
C SER A 224 -8.25 19.75 2.18
N GLY A 225 -9.41 20.06 1.60
CA GLY A 225 -10.72 19.78 2.20
C GLY A 225 -11.89 20.38 1.43
N ARG A 226 -13.11 19.95 1.77
CA ARG A 226 -14.35 20.30 1.05
C ARG A 226 -14.74 21.78 1.10
N TYR A 227 -14.36 22.48 2.17
CA TYR A 227 -14.82 23.84 2.46
C TYR A 227 -13.67 24.77 2.84
N VAL A 228 -13.76 26.03 2.42
CA VAL A 228 -12.82 27.12 2.73
C VAL A 228 -13.54 28.23 3.49
N GLY A 229 -12.84 28.89 4.42
CA GLY A 229 -13.34 30.07 5.12
C GLY A 229 -13.33 31.33 4.23
N PRO A 230 -13.85 32.47 4.71
CA PRO A 230 -13.91 33.68 3.91
C PRO A 230 -12.51 34.30 3.80
N PRO A 231 -12.13 34.91 2.66
CA PRO A 231 -10.93 35.73 2.62
C PRO A 231 -11.06 36.88 3.63
N GLU A 232 -10.00 37.16 4.39
CA GLU A 232 -9.96 38.04 5.57
C GLU A 232 -10.76 39.35 5.42
N LYS A 233 -10.67 39.99 4.25
CA LYS A 233 -11.37 41.26 3.91
C LYS A 233 -12.90 41.16 3.88
N ALA A 234 -13.49 39.96 3.78
CA ALA A 234 -14.93 39.75 3.84
C ALA A 234 -15.47 39.81 5.27
N ILE A 235 -14.69 39.35 6.25
CA ILE A 235 -15.10 39.26 7.67
C ILE A 235 -15.48 40.65 8.21
N ALA A 236 -14.68 41.67 7.88
CA ALA A 236 -14.92 43.06 8.27
C ALA A 236 -16.22 43.70 7.71
N ARG A 237 -16.94 43.03 6.79
CA ARG A 237 -18.24 43.47 6.26
C ARG A 237 -19.44 42.71 6.81
N ALA A 238 -19.23 41.65 7.58
CA ALA A 238 -20.29 40.85 8.21
C ALA A 238 -20.52 41.22 9.69
N SER A 239 -19.90 42.31 10.16
CA SER A 239 -19.96 42.80 11.55
C SER A 239 -20.54 44.22 11.66
N LEU A 240 -21.32 44.64 10.66
CA LEU A 240 -22.01 45.93 10.52
C LEU A 240 -23.42 45.69 9.98
#